data_AF-A0A075JZ58-F1
#
_entry.id   AF-A0A075JZ58-F1
#
_cell.length_a   1.000
_cell.length_b   1.000
_cell.length_c   1.000
_cell.angle_alpha   90.00
_cell.angle_beta   90.00
_cell.angle_gamma   90.00
#
_symmetry.space_group_name_H-M   'P 1'
#
loop_
_entity.id
_entity.type
_entity.pdbx_description
1 polymer ?
#
loop_
_entity_poly.entity_id
_entity_poly.type
_entity_poly.pdbx_seq_one_letter_code
_entity_poly.pdbx_strand_id
1 'polypeptide(L)'
;MKAGKLLTSVMLLGFILFVAGCSSNQASEESKADENEEAIQAVLENALNGPNEDLQKLFNEGTVEDTIQYDKDHFDGYFANETAYMDFVNSYGAVLMTTPMREGYTFKVEDITIDKTDSDELIYDFTVELAYQKEGNDAWETETVTGQANVNENHKIEDMLIRIDDFLGELSK
;
A
#
# COMPACT_ATOMS: atom_id res chain seq x y z
N MET A 1 -9.24 -44.32 -70.53
CA MET A 1 -10.43 -44.34 -69.64
C MET A 1 -10.26 -43.17 -68.66
N LYS A 2 -11.16 -42.17 -68.73
CA LYS A 2 -11.44 -41.04 -67.80
C LYS A 2 -10.21 -40.28 -67.22
N ALA A 3 -9.82 -39.06 -67.63
CA ALA A 3 -10.51 -37.78 -67.82
C ALA A 3 -11.30 -37.25 -66.60
N GLY A 4 -10.84 -36.12 -66.04
CA GLY A 4 -11.52 -35.25 -65.07
C GLY A 4 -10.50 -34.46 -64.22
N LYS A 5 -9.91 -33.36 -64.68
CA LYS A 5 -10.39 -31.95 -64.73
C LYS A 5 -10.15 -31.12 -63.45
N LEU A 6 -9.29 -30.09 -63.61
CA LEU A 6 -9.46 -28.66 -63.21
C LEU A 6 -9.38 -28.34 -61.70
N LEU A 7 -8.76 -27.27 -61.17
CA LEU A 7 -8.46 -25.90 -61.64
C LEU A 7 -7.08 -25.42 -61.09
N THR A 8 -6.17 -24.79 -61.86
CA THR A 8 -5.94 -23.33 -62.04
C THR A 8 -5.75 -22.54 -60.72
N SER A 9 -4.50 -22.28 -60.29
CA SER A 9 -3.69 -21.05 -60.50
C SER A 9 -4.25 -19.80 -59.82
N VAL A 10 -3.45 -19.12 -58.97
CA VAL A 10 -3.13 -17.67 -59.04
C VAL A 10 -2.05 -17.33 -58.00
N MET A 11 -0.99 -16.71 -58.50
CA MET A 11 0.08 -15.96 -57.84
C MET A 11 -0.40 -14.53 -57.56
N LEU A 12 -0.19 -13.93 -56.36
CA LEU A 12 0.08 -12.48 -56.25
C LEU A 12 0.57 -12.02 -54.87
N LEU A 13 1.60 -11.17 -54.92
CA LEU A 13 2.07 -10.24 -53.89
C LEU A 13 0.95 -9.35 -53.31
N GLY A 14 1.13 -8.90 -52.08
CA GLY A 14 0.38 -7.77 -51.53
C GLY A 14 1.04 -7.17 -50.28
N PHE A 15 1.77 -6.07 -50.49
CA PHE A 15 2.21 -5.12 -49.47
C PHE A 15 0.97 -4.58 -48.75
N ILE A 16 0.94 -4.64 -47.42
CA ILE A 16 -0.07 -3.91 -46.63
C ILE A 16 0.67 -3.07 -45.59
N LEU A 17 0.79 -1.78 -45.89
CA LEU A 17 0.92 -0.73 -44.91
C LEU A 17 -0.45 -0.61 -44.21
N PHE A 18 -0.54 -1.02 -42.95
CA PHE A 18 -1.61 -0.56 -42.07
C PHE A 18 -1.04 0.39 -41.02
N VAL A 19 -1.63 1.57 -41.08
CA VAL A 19 -1.55 2.68 -40.17
C VAL A 19 -2.04 2.21 -38.79
N ALA A 20 -1.14 2.12 -37.80
CA ALA A 20 -1.51 2.38 -36.41
C ALA A 20 -1.06 3.84 -36.19
N GLY A 21 -1.95 4.83 -36.27
CA GLY A 21 -3.12 4.92 -35.41
C GLY A 21 -2.61 5.60 -34.15
N CYS A 22 -2.79 6.93 -34.07
CA CYS A 22 -2.44 7.73 -32.91
C CYS A 22 -2.93 7.05 -31.64
N SER A 23 -2.03 6.41 -30.89
CA SER A 23 -2.32 5.98 -29.53
C SER A 23 -2.22 7.22 -28.67
N SER A 24 -3.33 7.96 -28.62
CA SER A 24 -3.56 9.03 -27.68
C SER A 24 -3.38 8.51 -26.26
N ASN A 25 -2.32 8.98 -25.59
CA ASN A 25 -2.35 9.48 -24.22
C ASN A 25 -3.08 8.65 -23.15
N GLN A 26 -2.96 7.32 -23.19
CA GLN A 26 -3.50 6.41 -22.18
C GLN A 26 -2.40 5.91 -21.20
N ALA A 27 -1.21 6.52 -21.26
CA ALA A 27 -0.05 6.17 -20.43
C ALA A 27 0.10 7.08 -19.18
N SER A 28 -0.92 7.86 -18.82
CA SER A 28 -0.82 8.90 -17.78
C SER A 28 -1.72 8.71 -16.57
N GLU A 29 -2.63 7.72 -16.57
CA GLU A 29 -3.50 7.43 -15.41
C GLU A 29 -3.17 6.09 -14.75
N GLU A 30 -2.90 5.03 -15.52
CA GLU A 30 -2.39 3.76 -14.95
C GLU A 30 -1.04 3.94 -14.24
N SER A 31 -0.11 4.72 -14.81
CA SER A 31 1.18 4.98 -14.18
C SER A 31 1.09 5.87 -12.93
N LYS A 32 0.00 6.65 -12.79
CA LYS A 32 -0.23 7.54 -11.65
C LYS A 32 -0.97 6.84 -10.51
N ALA A 33 -1.85 5.90 -10.85
CA ALA A 33 -2.49 5.02 -9.87
C ALA A 33 -1.41 4.19 -9.15
N ASP A 34 -0.44 3.68 -9.90
CA ASP A 34 0.72 2.94 -9.38
C ASP A 34 1.49 3.75 -8.31
N GLU A 35 1.89 5.00 -8.61
CA GLU A 35 2.63 5.85 -7.65
C GLU A 35 1.82 6.22 -6.39
N ASN A 36 0.50 6.37 -6.51
CA ASN A 36 -0.37 6.62 -5.35
C ASN A 36 -0.47 5.39 -4.46
N GLU A 37 -0.68 4.22 -5.06
CA GLU A 37 -0.78 2.94 -4.36
C GLU A 37 0.55 2.59 -3.69
N GLU A 38 1.69 2.83 -4.35
CA GLU A 38 3.03 2.66 -3.77
C GLU A 38 3.24 3.51 -2.52
N ALA A 39 2.81 4.78 -2.53
CA ALA A 39 2.95 5.66 -1.36
C ALA A 39 2.08 5.17 -0.18
N ILE A 40 0.85 4.75 -0.45
CA ILE A 40 -0.08 4.20 0.55
C ILE A 40 0.48 2.88 1.12
N GLN A 41 0.90 1.97 0.24
CA GLN A 41 1.49 0.69 0.61
C GLN A 41 2.71 0.87 1.50
N ALA A 42 3.64 1.76 1.13
CA ALA A 42 4.84 2.02 1.92
C ALA A 42 4.51 2.52 3.32
N VAL A 43 3.54 3.43 3.48
CA VAL A 43 3.13 3.92 4.79
C VAL A 43 2.48 2.80 5.63
N LEU A 44 1.61 1.98 5.03
CA LEU A 44 0.98 0.85 5.71
C LEU A 44 2.02 -0.19 6.16
N GLU A 45 2.98 -0.53 5.30
CA GLU A 45 4.05 -1.48 5.63
C GLU A 45 4.94 -0.95 6.76
N ASN A 46 5.27 0.34 6.77
CA ASN A 46 6.07 0.96 7.84
C ASN A 46 5.30 1.04 9.17
N ALA A 47 3.99 1.32 9.11
CA ALA A 47 3.16 1.48 10.30
C ALA A 47 2.72 0.15 10.92
N LEU A 48 2.52 -0.90 10.11
CA LEU A 48 1.86 -2.15 10.54
C LEU A 48 2.79 -3.37 10.59
N ASN A 49 4.04 -3.28 10.13
CA ASN A 49 5.06 -4.29 10.42
C ASN A 49 5.86 -3.92 11.68
N GLY A 50 5.89 -4.81 12.67
CA GLY A 50 6.68 -4.57 13.87
C GLY A 50 6.06 -5.14 15.13
N PRO A 51 6.59 -4.80 16.30
CA PRO A 51 7.66 -3.84 16.53
C PRO A 51 9.04 -4.40 16.10
N ASN A 52 9.80 -3.64 15.30
CA ASN A 52 11.17 -4.01 14.92
C ASN A 52 12.17 -3.75 16.05
N GLU A 53 13.41 -4.24 15.92
CA GLU A 53 14.44 -4.10 16.97
C GLU A 53 14.75 -2.65 17.34
N ASP A 54 14.77 -1.74 16.35
CA ASP A 54 15.06 -0.32 16.57
C ASP A 54 13.96 0.35 17.39
N LEU A 55 12.69 0.09 17.05
CA LEU A 55 11.53 0.61 17.76
C LEU A 55 11.42 0.00 19.16
N GLN A 56 11.75 -1.29 19.34
CA GLN A 56 11.81 -1.91 20.67
C GLN A 56 12.89 -1.27 21.55
N LYS A 57 14.07 -0.97 20.98
CA LYS A 57 15.13 -0.28 21.72
C LYS A 57 14.70 1.14 22.10
N LEU A 58 14.12 1.86 21.15
CA LEU A 58 13.58 3.20 21.36
C LEU A 58 12.52 3.20 22.46
N PHE A 59 11.62 2.22 22.48
CA PHE A 59 10.58 2.11 23.50
C PHE A 59 11.14 1.92 24.92
N ASN A 60 12.23 1.16 25.06
CA ASN A 60 12.82 0.84 26.36
C ASN A 60 13.78 1.92 26.89
N GLU A 61 14.53 2.57 25.99
CA GLU A 61 15.69 3.40 26.36
C GLU A 61 15.68 4.79 25.71
N GLY A 62 14.80 5.02 24.75
CA GLY A 62 14.79 6.21 23.89
C GLY A 62 14.23 7.47 24.54
N THR A 63 14.51 8.59 23.89
CA THR A 63 13.92 9.90 24.21
C THR A 63 12.75 10.22 23.28
N VAL A 64 11.98 11.26 23.63
CA VAL A 64 10.91 11.76 22.76
C VAL A 64 11.49 12.25 21.44
N GLU A 65 12.66 12.89 21.46
CA GLU A 65 13.37 13.35 20.27
C GLU A 65 13.78 12.18 19.36
N ASP A 66 14.22 11.06 19.93
CA ASP A 66 14.55 9.86 19.16
C ASP A 66 13.30 9.28 18.48
N THR A 67 12.14 9.29 19.15
CA THR A 67 10.86 8.86 18.55
C THR A 67 10.42 9.76 17.42
N ILE A 68 10.52 11.08 17.60
CA ILE A 68 10.22 12.06 16.54
C ILE A 68 11.13 11.83 15.34
N GLN A 69 12.42 11.53 15.55
CA GLN A 69 13.34 11.25 14.47
C GLN A 69 13.01 9.93 13.76
N TYR A 70 12.66 8.87 14.51
CA TYR A 70 12.20 7.61 13.95
C TYR A 70 11.00 7.82 13.03
N ASP A 71 9.96 8.50 13.51
CA ASP A 71 8.77 8.78 12.71
C ASP A 71 9.10 9.62 11.46
N LYS A 72 9.99 10.60 11.61
CA LYS A 72 10.42 11.44 10.49
C LYS A 72 11.12 10.62 9.40
N ASP A 73 12.02 9.72 9.79
CA ASP A 73 12.80 8.90 8.86
C ASP A 73 11.92 7.90 8.09
N HIS A 74 10.82 7.43 8.70
CA HIS A 74 9.94 6.43 8.10
C HIS A 74 8.75 7.04 7.34
N PHE A 75 8.26 8.22 7.73
CA PHE A 75 6.97 8.72 7.22
C PHE A 75 7.03 10.08 6.50
N ASP A 76 7.87 11.02 6.92
CA ASP A 76 7.86 12.44 6.45
C ASP A 76 7.86 12.56 4.91
N GLY A 77 8.62 11.69 4.25
CA GLY A 77 8.75 11.66 2.79
C GLY A 77 7.46 11.35 2.03
N TYR A 78 6.42 10.79 2.65
CA TYR A 78 5.19 10.36 1.98
C TYR A 78 4.05 11.38 2.09
N PHE A 79 4.14 12.36 2.98
CA PHE A 79 3.04 13.28 3.27
C PHE A 79 3.16 14.61 2.52
N ALA A 80 2.01 15.23 2.25
CA ALA A 80 1.91 16.43 1.43
C ALA A 80 2.47 17.68 2.12
N ASN A 81 2.40 17.71 3.45
CA ASN A 81 2.85 18.82 4.27
C ASN A 81 3.02 18.37 5.74
N GLU A 82 3.60 19.24 6.56
CA GLU A 82 3.85 18.99 7.99
C GLU A 82 2.57 18.68 8.77
N THR A 83 1.44 19.32 8.46
CA THR A 83 0.17 19.04 9.15
C THR A 83 -0.30 17.62 8.89
N ALA A 84 -0.36 17.19 7.63
CA ALA A 84 -0.75 15.83 7.25
C ALA A 84 0.17 14.77 7.88
N TYR A 85 1.48 15.03 7.86
CA TYR A 85 2.47 14.17 8.52
C TYR A 85 2.22 14.08 10.04
N MET A 86 2.08 15.22 10.72
CA MET A 86 1.90 15.26 12.17
C MET A 86 0.59 14.61 12.61
N ASP A 87 -0.49 14.82 11.87
CA ASP A 87 -1.79 14.19 12.14
C ASP A 87 -1.70 12.66 12.05
N PHE A 88 -0.97 12.16 11.05
CA PHE A 88 -0.69 10.72 10.91
C PHE A 88 0.16 10.17 12.06
N VAL A 89 1.37 10.71 12.30
CA VAL A 89 2.31 10.09 13.26
C VAL A 89 1.81 10.15 14.71
N ASN A 90 1.01 11.16 15.06
CA ASN A 90 0.35 11.25 16.37
C ASN A 90 -0.65 10.11 16.64
N SER A 91 -1.14 9.46 15.58
CA SER A 91 -2.12 8.37 15.68
C SER A 91 -1.51 7.01 15.31
N TYR A 92 -0.62 6.99 14.32
CA TYR A 92 -0.22 5.77 13.60
C TYR A 92 1.28 5.60 13.42
N GLY A 93 2.12 6.53 13.89
CA GLY A 93 3.58 6.40 13.88
C GLY A 93 4.05 5.34 14.88
N ALA A 94 5.19 5.58 15.52
CA ALA A 94 5.73 4.74 16.59
C ALA A 94 4.71 4.43 17.70
N VAL A 95 3.77 5.34 17.96
CA VAL A 95 2.72 5.20 18.97
C VAL A 95 1.83 3.96 18.76
N LEU A 96 1.52 3.58 17.51
CA LEU A 96 0.67 2.43 17.18
C LEU A 96 1.24 1.13 17.75
N MET A 97 2.57 1.00 17.72
CA MET A 97 3.29 -0.19 18.19
C MET A 97 3.42 -0.26 19.72
N THR A 98 2.94 0.74 20.46
CA THR A 98 2.98 0.74 21.94
C THR A 98 2.24 -0.46 22.54
N THR A 99 1.03 -0.76 22.04
CA THR A 99 0.23 -1.88 22.53
C THR A 99 0.90 -3.22 22.20
N PRO A 100 1.29 -3.51 20.94
CA PRO A 100 2.05 -4.71 20.61
C PRO A 100 3.33 -4.88 21.44
N MET A 101 4.13 -3.82 21.61
CA MET A 101 5.35 -3.89 22.44
C MET A 101 5.03 -4.22 23.90
N ARG A 102 4.06 -3.53 24.51
CA ARG A 102 3.69 -3.74 25.91
C ARG A 102 3.14 -5.14 26.16
N GLU A 103 2.33 -5.61 25.23
CA GLU A 103 1.67 -6.89 25.33
C GLU A 103 2.48 -8.02 24.69
N GLY A 104 3.68 -7.78 24.15
CA GLY A 104 4.49 -8.83 23.52
C GLY A 104 3.84 -9.47 22.29
N TYR A 105 3.23 -8.65 21.42
CA TYR A 105 2.79 -9.08 20.09
C TYR A 105 3.75 -8.58 19.01
N THR A 106 3.89 -9.40 17.96
CA THR A 106 4.52 -9.01 16.69
C THR A 106 3.47 -9.05 15.59
N PHE A 107 3.50 -8.06 14.71
CA PHE A 107 2.65 -7.90 13.53
C PHE A 107 3.47 -8.04 12.26
N LYS A 108 2.82 -8.61 11.24
CA LYS A 108 3.33 -8.75 9.89
C LYS A 108 2.21 -8.52 8.89
N VAL A 109 2.44 -7.60 7.95
CA VAL A 109 1.57 -7.44 6.78
C VAL A 109 1.78 -8.63 5.85
N GLU A 110 0.70 -9.34 5.52
CA GLU A 110 0.73 -10.45 4.55
C GLU A 110 0.28 -10.00 3.16
N ASP A 111 -0.77 -9.18 3.09
CA ASP A 111 -1.32 -8.64 1.85
C ASP A 111 -1.89 -7.24 2.06
N ILE A 112 -1.84 -6.43 1.01
CA ILE A 112 -2.49 -5.12 0.97
C ILE A 112 -3.24 -5.02 -0.36
N THR A 113 -4.55 -4.78 -0.27
CA THR A 113 -5.39 -4.40 -1.41
C THR A 113 -5.72 -2.92 -1.30
N ILE A 114 -5.52 -2.17 -2.39
CA ILE A 114 -5.81 -0.74 -2.49
C ILE A 114 -6.70 -0.51 -3.70
N ASP A 115 -7.84 0.13 -3.50
CA ASP A 115 -8.80 0.42 -4.56
C ASP A 115 -9.14 1.91 -4.55
N LYS A 116 -9.00 2.58 -5.69
CA LYS A 116 -9.50 3.94 -5.85
C LYS A 116 -11.03 3.93 -5.75
N THR A 117 -11.57 4.84 -4.95
CA THR A 117 -13.03 5.03 -4.86
C THR A 117 -13.62 5.58 -6.16
N ASP A 118 -14.94 5.48 -6.33
CA ASP A 118 -15.68 6.07 -7.47
C ASP A 118 -15.71 7.62 -7.46
N SER A 119 -14.99 8.26 -6.54
CA SER A 119 -14.89 9.73 -6.46
C SER A 119 -14.01 10.29 -7.58
N ASP A 120 -14.32 11.51 -8.00
CA ASP A 120 -13.41 12.30 -8.85
C ASP A 120 -12.14 12.74 -8.09
N GLU A 121 -12.18 12.68 -6.75
CA GLU A 121 -11.03 12.92 -5.88
C GLU A 121 -10.09 11.70 -5.82
N LEU A 122 -8.83 11.92 -5.46
CA LEU A 122 -7.83 10.86 -5.32
C LEU A 122 -7.92 10.20 -3.93
N ILE A 123 -9.04 9.51 -3.71
CA ILE A 123 -9.36 8.80 -2.47
C ILE A 123 -9.30 7.30 -2.73
N TYR A 124 -8.61 6.59 -1.86
CA TYR A 124 -8.37 5.15 -1.94
C TYR A 124 -8.85 4.46 -0.66
N ASP A 125 -9.65 3.41 -0.82
CA ASP A 125 -9.90 2.48 0.27
C ASP A 125 -8.82 1.41 0.27
N PHE A 126 -8.42 0.94 1.45
CA PHE A 126 -7.47 -0.16 1.56
C PHE A 126 -7.92 -1.21 2.56
N THR A 127 -7.46 -2.43 2.32
CA THR A 127 -7.61 -3.58 3.20
C THR A 127 -6.25 -4.23 3.38
N VAL A 128 -5.87 -4.47 4.64
CA VAL A 128 -4.61 -5.12 5.02
C VAL A 128 -4.95 -6.44 5.71
N GLU A 129 -4.37 -7.53 5.21
CA GLU A 129 -4.31 -8.79 5.95
C GLU A 129 -3.13 -8.73 6.92
N LEU A 130 -3.43 -8.55 8.20
CA LEU A 130 -2.44 -8.37 9.26
C LEU A 130 -2.29 -9.68 10.04
N ALA A 131 -1.18 -10.36 9.86
CA ALA A 131 -0.81 -11.48 10.73
C ALA A 131 -0.23 -10.97 12.05
N TYR A 132 -0.59 -11.62 13.15
CA TYR A 132 -0.06 -11.31 14.48
C TYR A 132 0.26 -12.55 15.30
N GLN A 133 1.25 -12.42 16.18
CA GLN A 133 1.73 -13.50 17.03
C GLN A 133 2.07 -12.97 18.43
N LYS A 134 1.60 -13.67 19.46
CA LYS A 134 2.01 -13.44 20.86
C LYS A 134 3.36 -14.11 21.13
N GLU A 135 4.27 -13.42 21.81
CA GLU A 135 5.51 -14.01 22.30
C GLU A 135 5.25 -15.27 23.13
N GLY A 136 6.00 -16.33 22.84
CA GLY A 136 5.83 -17.65 23.47
C GLY A 136 4.69 -18.50 22.89
N ASN A 137 3.98 -18.01 21.87
CA ASN A 137 3.05 -18.80 21.06
C ASN A 137 3.58 -18.94 19.63
N ASP A 138 3.70 -20.17 19.13
CA ASP A 138 4.21 -20.42 17.77
C ASP A 138 3.17 -20.19 16.67
N ALA A 139 1.88 -20.04 17.02
CA ALA A 139 0.81 -19.83 16.05
C ALA A 139 0.65 -18.34 15.70
N TRP A 140 0.60 -18.07 14.40
CA TRP A 140 0.15 -16.79 13.85
C TRP A 140 -1.35 -16.83 13.66
N GLU A 141 -2.00 -15.73 14.03
CA GLU A 141 -3.40 -15.43 13.73
C GLU A 141 -3.46 -14.29 12.72
N THR A 142 -4.63 -14.03 12.12
CA THR A 142 -4.79 -12.99 11.11
C THR A 142 -6.02 -12.16 11.42
N GLU A 143 -5.89 -10.84 11.28
CA GLU A 143 -6.98 -9.87 11.37
C GLU A 143 -7.03 -9.04 10.08
N THR A 144 -8.22 -8.54 9.73
CA THR A 144 -8.40 -7.64 8.59
C THR A 144 -8.49 -6.21 9.08
N VAL A 145 -7.51 -5.39 8.71
CA VAL A 145 -7.52 -3.95 9.00
C VAL A 145 -7.95 -3.19 7.75
N THR A 146 -8.92 -2.29 7.89
CA THR A 146 -9.40 -1.46 6.77
C THR A 146 -9.10 0.00 7.02
N GLY A 147 -9.13 0.80 5.96
CA GLY A 147 -8.86 2.23 6.09
C GLY A 147 -9.14 2.99 4.82
N GLN A 148 -8.71 4.24 4.82
CA GLN A 148 -8.81 5.13 3.67
C GLN A 148 -7.62 6.07 3.64
N ALA A 149 -7.16 6.43 2.45
CA ALA A 149 -6.12 7.43 2.24
C ALA A 149 -6.55 8.42 1.15
N ASN A 150 -6.31 9.71 1.43
CA ASN A 150 -6.47 10.80 0.47
C ASN A 150 -5.08 11.22 0.02
N VAL A 151 -4.85 11.26 -1.29
CA VAL A 151 -3.57 11.69 -1.87
C VAL A 151 -3.78 12.87 -2.80
N ASN A 152 -2.73 13.67 -3.03
CA ASN A 152 -2.78 14.77 -3.98
C ASN A 152 -2.17 14.41 -5.33
N GLU A 153 -2.23 15.35 -6.28
CA GLU A 153 -1.71 15.19 -7.64
C GLU A 153 -0.20 14.92 -7.71
N ASN A 154 0.54 15.13 -6.60
CA ASN A 154 1.98 14.84 -6.48
C ASN A 154 2.26 13.51 -5.78
N HIS A 155 1.27 12.62 -5.66
CA HIS A 155 1.41 11.30 -5.03
C HIS A 155 1.80 11.38 -3.55
N LYS A 156 1.35 12.43 -2.86
CA LYS A 156 1.57 12.62 -1.42
C LYS A 156 0.28 12.51 -0.64
N ILE A 157 0.35 11.85 0.51
CA ILE A 157 -0.78 11.64 1.41
C ILE A 157 -1.15 12.95 2.11
N GLU A 158 -2.43 13.31 2.04
CA GLU A 158 -3.02 14.47 2.71
C GLU A 158 -3.76 14.05 3.98
N ASP A 159 -4.34 12.84 4.00
CA ASP A 159 -5.00 12.25 5.16
C ASP A 159 -4.97 10.72 5.05
N MET A 160 -4.86 10.03 6.18
CA MET A 160 -4.92 8.57 6.22
C MET A 160 -5.56 8.11 7.54
N LEU A 161 -6.59 7.28 7.41
CA LEU A 161 -7.32 6.67 8.52
C LEU A 161 -7.08 5.17 8.50
N ILE A 162 -6.48 4.62 9.57
CA ILE A 162 -6.33 3.18 9.79
C ILE A 162 -7.31 2.75 10.89
N ARG A 163 -8.28 1.89 10.56
CA ARG A 163 -9.32 1.42 11.50
C ARG A 163 -8.83 0.19 12.25
N ILE A 164 -7.91 0.39 13.19
CA ILE A 164 -7.24 -0.68 13.96
C ILE A 164 -7.52 -0.63 15.47
N ASP A 165 -8.14 0.43 15.98
CA ASP A 165 -8.28 0.67 17.43
C ASP A 165 -9.01 -0.44 18.18
N ASP A 166 -10.10 -0.97 17.61
CA ASP A 166 -10.87 -2.06 18.23
C ASP A 166 -10.00 -3.31 18.40
N PHE A 167 -9.21 -3.65 17.37
CA PHE A 167 -8.27 -4.78 17.41
C PHE A 167 -7.17 -4.57 18.46
N LEU A 168 -6.53 -3.39 18.51
CA LEU A 168 -5.55 -3.07 19.57
C LEU A 168 -6.17 -3.15 20.97
N GLY A 169 -7.44 -2.76 21.10
CA GLY A 169 -8.22 -2.88 22.33
C GLY A 169 -8.47 -4.33 22.74
N GLU A 170 -8.52 -5.28 21.81
CA GLU A 170 -8.62 -6.71 22.09
C GLU A 170 -7.32 -7.32 22.58
N LEU A 171 -6.18 -6.89 22.03
CA LEU A 171 -4.86 -7.36 22.44
C LEU A 171 -4.47 -6.96 23.87
N SER A 172 -5.07 -5.88 24.39
CA SER A 172 -4.80 -5.31 25.72
C SER A 172 -5.70 -5.86 26.85
N LYS A 173 -6.53 -6.86 26.58
CA LYS A 173 -7.46 -7.48 27.55
C LYS A 173 -6.83 -8.65 28.30
#